data_AF-A0A7J4PF51-F1
#
_entry.id   AF-A0A7J4PF51-F1
#
_cell.length_a   1.000
_cell.length_b   1.000
_cell.length_c   1.000
_cell.angle_alpha   90.00
_cell.angle_beta   90.00
_cell.angle_gamma   90.00
#
_symmetry.space_group_name_H-M   'P 1'
#
loop_
_entity.id
_entity.type
_entity.pdbx_description
1 polymer ?
#
loop_
_entity_poly.entity_id
_entity_poly.type
_entity_poly.pdbx_seq_one_letter_code
_entity_poly.pdbx_strand_id
1 'polypeptide(L)'
;MDLLNELDDFKDKHKVTQFILNYQDIETGYFIDKTAIPKDNANHNQEYIFLQLTDFAQLALSALNKKPQHQYVFLKQYKDEEYLEKWFYNLNWSNPWLVSNFIMFILNCLIYEDEDKNRRYIDYIMYLLTKTQNPTNGYWNLGNKVTLHNQMAGAYHFIFFYTYLDIMPNYIEKIIDSTLAIQNYDGLFNYEGGGGSCDDLDAIDLLCRATFYSDYNLSNVKKSLQVAYHSLLSNKNEDGGFCWAKRNNLSLNDFTSIIDLKMIRNKRDLMLNGILKTKKVLRNITKNDTYWKYSGLENMNL
;
A
#
# COMPACT_ATOMS: atom_id res chain seq x y z
N MET A 1 -11.38 -3.47 -14.01
CA MET A 1 -12.24 -2.87 -15.06
C MET A 1 -11.67 -1.54 -15.49
N ASP A 2 -11.56 -0.54 -14.62
CA ASP A 2 -11.03 0.78 -14.98
C ASP A 2 -9.59 0.72 -15.55
N LEU A 3 -8.67 0.04 -14.85
CA LEU A 3 -7.30 -0.22 -15.34
C LEU A 3 -7.22 -0.95 -16.69
N LEU A 4 -8.29 -1.62 -17.11
CA LEU A 4 -8.38 -2.35 -18.37
C LEU A 4 -9.19 -1.58 -19.44
N ASN A 5 -9.64 -0.36 -19.12
CA ASN A 5 -10.58 0.43 -19.92
C ASN A 5 -11.90 -0.30 -20.23
N GLU A 6 -12.31 -1.21 -19.33
CA GLU A 6 -13.54 -2.02 -19.49
C GLU A 6 -14.70 -1.44 -18.68
N LEU A 7 -14.49 -0.32 -17.97
CA LEU A 7 -15.54 0.24 -17.13
C LEU A 7 -16.74 0.69 -17.96
N ASP A 8 -16.54 1.16 -19.19
CA ASP A 8 -17.62 1.61 -20.08
C ASP A 8 -18.61 0.52 -20.49
N ASP A 9 -18.16 -0.72 -20.56
CA ASP A 9 -19.01 -1.87 -20.87
C ASP A 9 -19.72 -2.44 -19.63
N PHE A 10 -19.46 -1.88 -18.44
CA PHE A 10 -20.10 -2.33 -17.21
C PHE A 10 -21.58 -1.91 -17.16
N LYS A 11 -22.48 -2.88 -17.36
CA LYS A 11 -23.93 -2.63 -17.45
C LYS A 11 -24.56 -2.12 -16.16
N ASP A 12 -23.98 -2.46 -15.01
CA ASP A 12 -24.55 -2.19 -13.69
C ASP A 12 -24.03 -0.90 -13.02
N LYS A 13 -23.37 0.01 -13.76
CA LYS A 13 -22.84 1.28 -13.23
C LYS A 13 -23.84 2.00 -12.32
N HIS A 14 -25.10 2.14 -12.76
CA HIS A 14 -26.13 2.83 -11.97
C HIS A 14 -26.49 2.08 -10.68
N LYS A 15 -26.68 0.76 -10.74
CA LYS A 15 -27.01 -0.08 -9.58
C LYS A 15 -25.89 -0.03 -8.54
N VAL A 16 -24.64 -0.16 -8.97
CA VAL A 16 -23.46 -0.06 -8.09
C VAL A 16 -23.32 1.35 -7.52
N THR A 17 -23.54 2.39 -8.31
CA THR A 17 -23.53 3.79 -7.82
C THR A 17 -24.53 3.97 -6.67
N GLN A 18 -25.79 3.57 -6.86
CA GLN A 18 -26.82 3.71 -5.84
C GLN A 18 -26.52 2.85 -4.61
N PHE A 19 -26.00 1.65 -4.82
CA PHE A 19 -25.54 0.79 -3.73
C PHE A 19 -24.50 1.50 -2.87
N ILE A 20 -23.45 2.07 -3.46
CA ILE A 20 -22.39 2.78 -2.72
C ILE A 20 -22.98 3.99 -1.98
N LEU A 21 -23.76 4.83 -2.66
CA LEU A 21 -24.31 6.06 -2.07
C LEU A 21 -25.23 5.80 -0.87
N ASN A 22 -25.97 4.68 -0.87
CA ASN A 22 -26.83 4.31 0.25
C ASN A 22 -26.07 4.02 1.56
N TYR A 23 -24.75 3.84 1.50
CA TYR A 23 -23.91 3.65 2.69
C TYR A 23 -23.31 4.96 3.21
N GLN A 24 -23.53 6.10 2.54
CA GLN A 24 -23.05 7.38 3.05
C GLN A 24 -23.95 7.89 4.19
N ASP A 25 -23.36 8.04 5.36
CA ASP A 25 -24.02 8.59 6.54
C ASP A 25 -24.18 10.11 6.41
N ILE A 26 -25.40 10.60 6.62
CA ILE A 26 -25.76 12.01 6.43
C ILE A 26 -25.19 12.94 7.52
N GLU A 27 -24.98 12.43 8.74
CA GLU A 27 -24.55 13.25 9.88
C GLU A 27 -23.03 13.47 9.86
N THR A 28 -22.28 12.43 9.52
CA THR A 28 -20.82 12.42 9.58
C THR A 28 -20.17 12.57 8.21
N GLY A 29 -20.84 12.13 7.15
CA GLY A 29 -20.32 12.05 5.78
C GLY A 29 -19.51 10.79 5.49
N TYR A 30 -19.25 9.92 6.48
CA TYR A 30 -18.56 8.65 6.29
C TYR A 30 -19.39 7.69 5.45
N PHE A 31 -18.73 6.80 4.70
CA PHE A 31 -19.37 5.58 4.21
C PHE A 31 -19.25 4.49 5.26
N ILE A 32 -20.39 4.00 5.76
CA ILE A 32 -20.44 3.11 6.94
C ILE A 32 -21.16 1.82 6.58
N ASP A 33 -20.44 0.71 6.65
CA ASP A 33 -21.03 -0.63 6.71
C ASP A 33 -20.80 -1.23 8.11
N LYS A 34 -21.88 -1.31 8.90
CA LYS A 34 -21.82 -1.89 10.26
C LYS A 34 -21.46 -3.38 10.26
N THR A 35 -21.64 -4.08 9.14
CA THR A 35 -21.25 -5.49 9.00
C THR A 35 -19.75 -5.67 8.80
N ALA A 36 -19.06 -4.62 8.34
CA ALA A 36 -17.62 -4.61 8.13
C ALA A 36 -16.81 -4.31 9.41
N ILE A 37 -17.47 -3.85 10.48
CA ILE A 37 -16.80 -3.58 11.77
C ILE A 37 -16.44 -4.92 12.43
N PRO A 38 -15.15 -5.26 12.57
CA PRO A 38 -14.76 -6.52 13.17
C PRO A 38 -15.18 -6.58 14.64
N LYS A 39 -15.75 -7.71 15.08
CA LYS A 39 -16.14 -7.89 16.49
C LYS A 39 -14.94 -7.94 17.44
N ASP A 40 -13.77 -8.39 16.97
CA ASP A 40 -12.63 -8.76 17.83
C ASP A 40 -11.24 -8.33 17.31
N ASN A 41 -11.13 -7.34 16.43
CA ASN A 41 -9.83 -7.05 15.79
C ASN A 41 -9.04 -5.95 16.52
N ALA A 42 -7.91 -6.33 17.12
CA ALA A 42 -7.05 -5.44 17.91
C ALA A 42 -6.31 -4.38 17.07
N ASN A 43 -6.22 -4.56 15.74
CA ASN A 43 -5.38 -3.72 14.87
C ASN A 43 -6.14 -2.63 14.11
N HIS A 44 -7.45 -2.79 13.88
CA HIS A 44 -8.28 -1.84 13.15
C HIS A 44 -9.41 -1.35 14.06
N ASN A 45 -9.32 -0.10 14.50
CA ASN A 45 -10.40 0.52 15.25
C ASN A 45 -11.55 0.94 14.32
N GLN A 46 -12.68 1.36 14.90
CA GLN A 46 -13.84 1.77 14.13
C GLN A 46 -13.54 2.94 13.17
N GLU A 47 -12.74 3.92 13.61
CA GLU A 47 -12.34 5.06 12.79
C GLU A 47 -11.56 4.62 11.54
N TYR A 48 -10.62 3.69 11.68
CA TYR A 48 -9.86 3.13 10.56
C TYR A 48 -10.79 2.53 9.50
N ILE A 49 -11.76 1.72 9.93
CA ILE A 49 -12.72 1.07 9.02
C ILE A 49 -13.58 2.12 8.32
N PHE A 50 -14.04 3.15 9.03
CA PHE A 50 -14.87 4.20 8.43
C PHE A 50 -14.10 5.02 7.40
N LEU A 51 -12.84 5.37 7.70
CA LEU A 51 -11.98 6.07 6.75
C LEU A 51 -11.67 5.20 5.53
N GLN A 52 -11.36 3.91 5.74
CA GLN A 52 -11.09 2.97 4.65
C GLN A 52 -12.30 2.82 3.71
N LEU A 53 -13.49 2.59 4.27
CA LEU A 53 -14.71 2.46 3.48
C LEU A 53 -15.04 3.75 2.74
N THR A 54 -14.79 4.90 3.36
CA THR A 54 -15.00 6.23 2.75
C THR A 54 -14.05 6.44 1.58
N ASP A 55 -12.77 6.14 1.74
CA ASP A 55 -11.77 6.23 0.69
C ASP A 55 -12.10 5.31 -0.50
N PHE A 56 -12.44 4.05 -0.23
CA PHE A 56 -12.82 3.09 -1.28
C PHE A 56 -14.09 3.49 -2.01
N ALA A 57 -15.12 3.94 -1.28
CA ALA A 57 -16.35 4.45 -1.88
C ALA A 57 -16.09 5.69 -2.75
N GLN A 58 -15.26 6.62 -2.28
CA GLN A 58 -14.88 7.81 -3.02
C GLN A 58 -14.15 7.46 -4.33
N LEU A 59 -13.16 6.57 -4.28
CA LEU A 59 -12.43 6.12 -5.46
C LEU A 59 -13.34 5.40 -6.46
N ALA A 60 -14.24 4.53 -5.98
CA ALA A 60 -15.21 3.86 -6.84
C ALA A 60 -16.20 4.83 -7.49
N LEU A 61 -16.72 5.80 -6.73
CA LEU A 61 -17.60 6.84 -7.27
C LEU A 61 -16.87 7.71 -8.30
N SER A 62 -15.61 8.07 -8.04
CA SER A 62 -14.76 8.83 -8.95
C SER A 62 -14.59 8.09 -10.29
N ALA A 63 -14.24 6.80 -10.25
CA ALA A 63 -14.14 5.96 -11.46
C ALA A 63 -15.48 5.90 -12.23
N LEU A 64 -16.61 5.92 -11.52
CA LEU A 64 -17.96 5.95 -12.11
C LEU A 64 -18.42 7.34 -12.57
N ASN A 65 -17.57 8.37 -12.48
CA ASN A 65 -17.90 9.79 -12.71
C ASN A 65 -19.09 10.26 -11.85
N LYS A 66 -19.09 9.87 -10.58
CA LYS A 66 -20.10 10.21 -9.57
C LYS A 66 -19.45 10.88 -8.37
N LYS A 67 -20.29 11.55 -7.57
CA LYS A 67 -19.87 12.23 -6.34
C LYS A 67 -20.66 11.71 -5.14
N PRO A 68 -20.08 11.74 -3.93
CA PRO A 68 -20.82 11.58 -2.68
C PRO A 68 -21.99 12.55 -2.60
N GLN A 69 -23.04 12.15 -1.88
CA GLN A 69 -24.27 12.93 -1.68
C GLN A 69 -24.16 13.91 -0.51
N HIS A 70 -23.34 13.58 0.49
CA HIS A 70 -23.20 14.35 1.72
C HIS A 70 -21.77 14.87 1.91
N GLN A 71 -21.65 15.98 2.65
CA GLN A 71 -20.35 16.59 2.97
C GLN A 71 -19.59 15.73 3.98
N TYR A 72 -18.26 15.73 3.89
CA TYR A 72 -17.38 15.05 4.82
C TYR A 72 -17.21 15.84 6.13
N VAL A 73 -18.26 15.87 6.95
CA VAL A 73 -18.28 16.59 8.23
C VAL A 73 -17.12 16.17 9.14
N PHE A 74 -16.72 14.89 9.10
CA PHE A 74 -15.58 14.37 9.85
C PHE A 74 -14.24 15.06 9.52
N LEU A 75 -14.09 15.67 8.33
CA LEU A 75 -12.87 16.37 7.95
C LEU A 75 -12.64 17.66 8.73
N LYS A 76 -13.67 18.22 9.37
CA LYS A 76 -13.59 19.53 10.02
C LYS A 76 -12.42 19.65 11.00
N GLN A 77 -12.12 18.61 11.77
CA GLN A 77 -10.99 18.62 12.71
C GLN A 77 -9.62 18.65 12.03
N TYR A 78 -9.52 18.05 10.82
CA TYR A 78 -8.30 18.01 10.03
C TYR A 78 -8.05 19.33 9.27
N LYS A 79 -8.97 20.29 9.33
CA LYS A 79 -8.81 21.65 8.82
C LYS A 79 -8.26 22.60 9.89
N ASP A 80 -7.31 22.09 10.68
CA ASP A 80 -6.59 22.81 11.72
C ASP A 80 -5.16 22.26 11.80
N GLU A 81 -4.16 23.13 11.62
CA GLU A 81 -2.74 22.73 11.55
C GLU A 81 -2.22 22.23 12.92
N GLU A 82 -2.68 22.83 14.02
CA GLU A 82 -2.26 22.41 15.37
C GLU A 82 -2.83 21.01 15.68
N TYR A 83 -4.08 20.76 15.29
CA TYR A 83 -4.67 19.44 15.36
C TYR A 83 -3.92 18.44 14.49
N LEU A 84 -3.65 18.77 13.22
CA LEU A 84 -2.93 17.89 12.28
C LEU A 84 -1.55 17.50 12.80
N GLU A 85 -0.78 18.45 13.33
CA GLU A 85 0.54 18.16 13.88
C GLU A 85 0.46 17.21 15.07
N LYS A 86 -0.43 17.51 16.03
CA LYS A 86 -0.64 16.64 17.20
C LYS A 86 -1.12 15.26 16.79
N TRP A 87 -2.08 15.18 15.88
CA TRP A 87 -2.59 13.93 15.33
C TRP A 87 -1.45 13.12 14.70
N PHE A 88 -0.70 13.71 13.76
CA PHE A 88 0.39 13.06 13.04
C PHE A 88 1.47 12.47 13.97
N TYR A 89 1.87 13.20 15.01
CA TYR A 89 2.89 12.71 15.95
C TYR A 89 2.35 11.71 16.98
N ASN A 90 1.04 11.71 17.26
CA ASN A 90 0.40 10.75 18.17
C ASN A 90 0.04 9.41 17.51
N LEU A 91 0.09 9.35 16.18
CA LEU A 91 -0.09 8.14 15.40
C LEU A 91 0.95 7.05 15.77
N ASN A 92 0.55 5.77 15.70
CA ASN A 92 1.41 4.65 16.07
C ASN A 92 2.42 4.27 14.96
N TRP A 93 3.51 5.00 14.87
CA TRP A 93 4.59 4.77 13.90
C TRP A 93 5.46 3.52 14.16
N SER A 94 5.12 2.68 15.14
CA SER A 94 5.67 1.32 15.23
C SER A 94 5.10 0.37 14.16
N ASN A 95 4.02 0.78 13.48
CA ASN A 95 3.47 0.10 12.31
C ASN A 95 3.20 1.08 11.15
N PRO A 96 4.26 1.58 10.46
CA PRO A 96 4.20 2.43 9.28
C PRO A 96 3.17 2.00 8.24
N TRP A 97 3.05 0.70 7.96
CA TRP A 97 2.07 0.20 7.00
C TRP A 97 0.64 0.51 7.41
N LEU A 98 0.27 0.25 8.67
CA LEU A 98 -1.07 0.53 9.15
C LEU A 98 -1.33 2.05 9.23
N VAL A 99 -0.37 2.78 9.79
CA VAL A 99 -0.57 4.17 10.18
C VAL A 99 -0.63 5.13 8.99
N SER A 100 0.10 4.79 7.92
CA SER A 100 0.10 5.54 6.66
C SER A 100 -1.25 5.53 5.95
N ASN A 101 -2.08 4.49 6.14
CA ASN A 101 -3.44 4.47 5.62
C ASN A 101 -4.27 5.65 6.16
N PHE A 102 -4.19 5.96 7.45
CA PHE A 102 -4.93 7.11 8.01
C PHE A 102 -4.55 8.41 7.30
N ILE A 103 -3.25 8.63 7.08
CA ILE A 103 -2.75 9.83 6.40
C ILE A 103 -3.22 9.86 4.94
N MET A 104 -3.12 8.73 4.25
CA MET A 104 -3.62 8.59 2.87
C MET A 104 -5.10 8.90 2.77
N PHE A 105 -5.94 8.32 3.63
CA PHE A 105 -7.38 8.54 3.61
C PHE A 105 -7.73 10.02 3.86
N ILE A 106 -7.09 10.66 4.83
CA ILE A 106 -7.33 12.08 5.13
C ILE A 106 -6.86 12.98 3.97
N LEU A 107 -5.69 12.73 3.39
CA LEU A 107 -5.21 13.47 2.22
C LEU A 107 -6.16 13.31 1.03
N ASN A 108 -6.56 12.08 0.70
CA ASN A 108 -7.52 11.80 -0.38
C ASN A 108 -8.85 12.52 -0.16
N CYS A 109 -9.37 12.50 1.07
CA CYS A 109 -10.63 13.17 1.38
C CYS A 109 -10.51 14.71 1.31
N LEU A 110 -9.40 15.30 1.76
CA LEU A 110 -9.16 16.75 1.66
C LEU A 110 -9.03 17.21 0.20
N ILE A 111 -8.26 16.49 -0.62
CA ILE A 111 -8.09 16.77 -2.05
C ILE A 111 -9.44 16.68 -2.77
N TYR A 112 -10.19 15.60 -2.50
CA TYR A 112 -11.44 15.34 -3.18
C TYR A 112 -12.55 16.33 -2.80
N GLU A 113 -12.63 16.73 -1.54
CA GLU A 113 -13.67 17.66 -1.07
C GLU A 113 -13.56 19.02 -1.78
N ASP A 114 -12.36 19.62 -1.78
CA ASP A 114 -12.03 20.87 -2.49
C ASP A 114 -10.52 21.14 -2.36
N GLU A 115 -9.72 20.70 -3.33
CA GLU A 115 -8.25 20.81 -3.29
C GLU A 115 -7.78 22.26 -3.06
N ASP A 116 -8.34 23.23 -3.77
CA ASP A 116 -7.93 24.64 -3.67
C ASP A 116 -8.24 25.22 -2.29
N LYS A 117 -9.44 24.98 -1.76
CA LYS A 117 -9.80 25.49 -0.42
C LYS A 117 -9.05 24.77 0.70
N ASN A 118 -8.75 23.49 0.51
CA ASN A 118 -8.04 22.68 1.51
C ASN A 118 -6.52 22.69 1.34
N ARG A 119 -5.99 23.41 0.34
CA ARG A 119 -4.58 23.44 -0.05
C ARG A 119 -3.64 23.63 1.12
N ARG A 120 -3.96 24.56 2.01
CA ARG A 120 -3.18 24.85 3.23
C ARG A 120 -2.95 23.60 4.08
N TYR A 121 -3.98 22.78 4.29
CA TYR A 121 -3.92 21.59 5.14
C TYR A 121 -3.22 20.43 4.43
N ILE A 122 -3.45 20.29 3.12
CA ILE A 122 -2.76 19.32 2.26
C ILE A 122 -1.24 19.59 2.30
N ASP A 123 -0.84 20.83 2.03
CA ASP A 123 0.57 21.24 2.07
C ASP A 123 1.18 21.03 3.47
N TYR A 124 0.41 21.27 4.54
CA TYR A 124 0.87 21.05 5.90
C TYR A 124 1.15 19.57 6.20
N ILE A 125 0.27 18.65 5.79
CA ILE A 125 0.51 17.20 5.92
C ILE A 125 1.74 16.80 5.10
N MET A 126 1.87 17.29 3.86
CA MET A 126 3.03 17.00 3.01
C MET A 126 4.34 17.56 3.59
N TYR A 127 4.29 18.71 4.27
CA TYR A 127 5.41 19.24 5.02
C TYR A 127 5.81 18.32 6.17
N LEU A 128 4.86 17.83 6.97
CA LEU A 128 5.14 16.89 8.07
C LEU A 128 5.76 15.59 7.56
N LEU A 129 5.22 15.02 6.47
CA LEU A 129 5.79 13.85 5.80
C LEU A 129 7.23 14.10 5.35
N THR A 130 7.45 15.20 4.62
CA THR A 130 8.78 15.54 4.07
C THR A 130 9.81 15.77 5.18
N LYS A 131 9.43 16.47 6.25
CA LYS A 131 10.27 16.76 7.42
C LYS A 131 10.64 15.49 8.20
N THR A 132 9.78 14.48 8.23
CA THR A 132 9.95 13.27 9.06
C THR A 132 10.48 12.07 8.29
N GLN A 133 10.75 12.22 6.99
CA GLN A 133 11.32 11.19 6.16
C GLN A 133 12.74 10.80 6.63
N ASN A 134 13.01 9.51 6.70
CA ASN A 134 14.23 8.97 7.27
C ASN A 134 15.40 9.04 6.25
N PRO A 135 16.51 9.74 6.56
CA PRO A 135 17.64 9.87 5.64
C PRO A 135 18.42 8.56 5.39
N THR A 136 18.22 7.55 6.23
CA THR A 136 18.96 6.28 6.14
C THR A 136 18.39 5.38 5.04
N ASN A 137 17.06 5.29 4.96
CA ASN A 137 16.36 4.37 4.07
C ASN A 137 15.29 5.05 3.18
N GLY A 138 15.08 6.36 3.33
CA GLY A 138 14.11 7.11 2.54
C GLY A 138 12.65 6.89 2.91
N TYR A 139 12.33 6.11 3.95
CA TYR A 139 10.96 5.82 4.35
C TYR A 139 10.53 6.55 5.63
N TRP A 140 9.37 6.19 6.19
CA TRP A 140 8.79 6.81 7.38
C TRP A 140 8.63 5.81 8.51
N ASN A 141 9.22 6.15 9.66
CA ASN A 141 9.10 5.37 10.89
C ASN A 141 9.19 6.21 12.18
N LEU A 142 9.48 7.52 12.06
CA LEU A 142 9.69 8.44 13.18
C LEU A 142 10.60 7.87 14.28
N GLY A 143 11.69 7.23 13.87
CA GLY A 143 12.69 6.64 14.78
C GLY A 143 12.32 5.28 15.38
N ASN A 144 11.15 4.72 15.07
CA ASN A 144 10.76 3.39 15.54
C ASN A 144 11.55 2.27 14.86
N LYS A 145 11.80 1.18 15.59
CA LYS A 145 12.45 -0.03 15.05
C LYS A 145 11.44 -0.89 14.29
N VAL A 146 11.39 -0.72 12.98
CA VAL A 146 10.43 -1.39 12.09
C VAL A 146 11.18 -2.06 10.95
N THR A 147 10.67 -3.17 10.43
CA THR A 147 11.23 -3.82 9.23
C THR A 147 11.17 -2.90 8.02
N LEU A 148 12.12 -3.08 7.09
CA LEU A 148 12.17 -2.30 5.85
C LEU A 148 10.92 -2.52 4.98
N HIS A 149 10.41 -3.76 4.97
CA HIS A 149 9.21 -4.14 4.24
C HIS A 149 7.95 -3.41 4.74
N ASN A 150 7.74 -3.30 6.05
CA ASN A 150 6.57 -2.58 6.58
C ASN A 150 6.68 -1.06 6.31
N GLN A 151 7.90 -0.52 6.36
CA GLN A 151 8.16 0.88 5.97
C GLN A 151 7.93 1.12 4.47
N MET A 152 8.29 0.17 3.60
CA MET A 152 8.04 0.23 2.15
C MET A 152 6.54 0.26 1.85
N ALA A 153 5.76 -0.63 2.46
CA ALA A 153 4.30 -0.63 2.31
C ALA A 153 3.68 0.69 2.78
N GLY A 154 4.22 1.31 3.85
CA GLY A 154 3.79 2.64 4.26
C GLY A 154 4.22 3.77 3.30
N ALA A 155 5.40 3.67 2.69
CA ALA A 155 5.90 4.65 1.73
C ALA A 155 5.08 4.69 0.44
N TYR A 156 4.58 3.54 -0.01
CA TYR A 156 3.68 3.45 -1.15
C TYR A 156 2.44 4.35 -0.98
N HIS A 157 1.86 4.40 0.22
CA HIS A 157 0.70 5.25 0.52
C HIS A 157 0.97 6.76 0.42
N PHE A 158 2.23 7.20 0.36
CA PHE A 158 2.60 8.61 0.30
C PHE A 158 3.16 9.03 -1.05
N ILE A 159 3.91 8.16 -1.72
CA ILE A 159 4.71 8.55 -2.88
C ILE A 159 3.87 9.08 -4.04
N PHE A 160 2.66 8.56 -4.23
CA PHE A 160 1.80 9.05 -5.31
C PHE A 160 1.26 10.46 -5.04
N PHE A 161 1.14 10.90 -3.78
CA PHE A 161 0.80 12.30 -3.47
C PHE A 161 1.96 13.24 -3.81
N TYR A 162 3.20 12.82 -3.58
CA TYR A 162 4.36 13.57 -4.07
C TYR A 162 4.33 13.73 -5.59
N THR A 163 3.95 12.70 -6.33
CA THR A 163 3.81 12.79 -7.80
C THR A 163 2.63 13.65 -8.21
N TYR A 164 1.48 13.47 -7.59
CA TYR A 164 0.25 14.19 -7.90
C TYR A 164 0.39 15.70 -7.65
N LEU A 165 0.99 16.08 -6.52
CA LEU A 165 1.16 17.47 -6.10
C LEU A 165 2.44 18.13 -6.65
N ASP A 166 3.23 17.41 -7.47
CA ASP A 166 4.52 17.86 -7.99
C ASP A 166 5.51 18.30 -6.89
N ILE A 167 5.61 17.49 -5.83
CA ILE A 167 6.54 17.70 -4.71
C ILE A 167 7.66 16.67 -4.80
N MET A 168 8.91 17.10 -4.64
CA MET A 168 10.06 16.21 -4.60
C MET A 168 10.18 15.52 -3.23
N PRO A 169 10.15 14.17 -3.14
CA PRO A 169 10.46 13.47 -1.90
C PRO A 169 11.93 13.68 -1.49
N ASN A 170 12.20 13.75 -0.19
CA ASN A 170 13.59 13.71 0.27
C ASN A 170 14.17 12.30 0.02
N TYR A 171 15.48 12.22 -0.24
CA TYR A 171 16.20 10.95 -0.27
C TYR A 171 15.63 9.90 -1.25
N ILE A 172 15.16 10.30 -2.44
CA ILE A 172 14.58 9.37 -3.43
C ILE A 172 15.52 8.20 -3.79
N GLU A 173 16.83 8.45 -3.83
CA GLU A 173 17.84 7.42 -4.05
C GLU A 173 17.85 6.35 -2.95
N LYS A 174 17.52 6.73 -1.71
CA LYS A 174 17.39 5.81 -0.57
C LYS A 174 16.11 5.01 -0.63
N ILE A 175 15.02 5.58 -1.14
CA ILE A 175 13.81 4.81 -1.49
C ILE A 175 14.21 3.72 -2.49
N ILE A 176 14.88 4.09 -3.59
CA ILE A 176 15.33 3.15 -4.63
C ILE A 176 16.15 2.02 -4.01
N ASP A 177 17.24 2.34 -3.30
CA ASP A 177 18.13 1.34 -2.70
C ASP A 177 17.38 0.42 -1.72
N SER A 178 16.49 1.00 -0.91
CA SER A 178 15.73 0.25 0.10
C SER A 178 14.67 -0.65 -0.50
N THR A 179 13.93 -0.19 -1.52
CA THR A 179 12.93 -1.02 -2.21
C THR A 179 13.62 -2.16 -2.96
N LEU A 180 14.71 -1.84 -3.66
CA LEU A 180 15.55 -2.81 -4.34
C LEU A 180 16.05 -3.91 -3.38
N ALA A 181 16.48 -3.56 -2.17
CA ALA A 181 16.98 -4.51 -1.16
C ALA A 181 15.91 -5.49 -0.64
N ILE A 182 14.62 -5.19 -0.81
CA ILE A 182 13.51 -6.07 -0.38
C ILE A 182 13.29 -7.22 -1.37
N GLN A 183 13.61 -7.01 -2.66
CA GLN A 183 13.36 -8.00 -3.71
C GLN A 183 13.99 -9.35 -3.38
N ASN A 184 13.17 -10.40 -3.45
CA ASN A 184 13.53 -11.77 -3.13
C ASN A 184 14.10 -12.50 -4.36
N TYR A 185 14.56 -13.74 -4.17
CA TYR A 185 15.26 -14.50 -5.23
C TYR A 185 14.38 -14.83 -6.44
N ASP A 186 13.08 -14.89 -6.24
CA ASP A 186 12.06 -15.09 -7.27
C ASP A 186 11.69 -13.78 -7.98
N GLY A 187 12.31 -12.65 -7.62
CA GLY A 187 12.02 -11.35 -8.22
C GLY A 187 10.80 -10.63 -7.65
N LEU A 188 10.11 -11.20 -6.67
CA LEU A 188 8.96 -10.59 -6.00
C LEU A 188 9.38 -9.97 -4.65
N PHE A 189 8.52 -9.19 -4.02
CA PHE A 189 8.89 -8.29 -2.90
C PHE A 189 8.40 -8.76 -1.54
N ASN A 190 7.67 -9.88 -1.47
CA ASN A 190 7.31 -10.47 -0.20
C ASN A 190 8.50 -11.23 0.44
N TYR A 191 8.67 -11.08 1.75
CA TYR A 191 9.78 -11.68 2.51
C TYR A 191 9.79 -13.23 2.49
N GLU A 192 8.63 -13.86 2.29
CA GLU A 192 8.47 -15.32 2.21
C GLU A 192 8.70 -15.87 0.79
N GLY A 193 8.76 -14.99 -0.22
CA GLY A 193 8.78 -15.38 -1.62
C GLY A 193 7.41 -15.89 -2.10
N GLY A 194 7.30 -16.17 -3.39
CA GLY A 194 6.07 -16.49 -4.10
C GLY A 194 5.18 -15.30 -4.40
N GLY A 195 5.58 -14.10 -3.97
CA GLY A 195 4.81 -12.87 -4.06
C GLY A 195 4.00 -12.54 -2.83
N GLY A 196 3.22 -11.50 -2.97
CA GLY A 196 2.26 -10.96 -2.02
C GLY A 196 1.64 -9.78 -2.73
N SER A 197 0.48 -9.98 -3.35
CA SER A 197 -0.04 -9.08 -4.39
C SER A 197 0.00 -7.58 -4.04
N CYS A 198 -0.21 -7.23 -2.76
CA CYS A 198 -0.06 -5.85 -2.29
C CYS A 198 1.42 -5.45 -2.15
N ASP A 199 2.26 -6.27 -1.51
CA ASP A 199 3.68 -6.01 -1.31
C ASP A 199 4.43 -5.80 -2.65
N ASP A 200 4.06 -6.60 -3.66
CA ASP A 200 4.62 -6.51 -5.00
C ASP A 200 4.22 -5.22 -5.71
N LEU A 201 2.95 -4.83 -5.61
CA LEU A 201 2.44 -3.58 -6.16
C LEU A 201 3.12 -2.37 -5.50
N ASP A 202 3.18 -2.35 -4.17
CA ASP A 202 3.76 -1.27 -3.38
C ASP A 202 5.21 -1.00 -3.81
N ALA A 203 6.01 -2.06 -3.92
CA ALA A 203 7.41 -1.95 -4.31
C ALA A 203 7.59 -1.57 -5.79
N ILE A 204 6.81 -2.17 -6.69
CA ILE A 204 6.88 -1.86 -8.13
C ILE A 204 6.51 -0.40 -8.39
N ASP A 205 5.43 0.09 -7.79
CA ASP A 205 4.98 1.47 -7.96
C ASP A 205 6.01 2.46 -7.40
N LEU A 206 6.58 2.19 -6.21
CA LEU A 206 7.68 2.99 -5.65
C LEU A 206 8.88 3.08 -6.61
N LEU A 207 9.32 1.94 -7.14
CA LEU A 207 10.44 1.91 -8.09
C LEU A 207 10.13 2.67 -9.37
N CYS A 208 8.93 2.49 -9.95
CA CYS A 208 8.51 3.19 -11.16
C CYS A 208 8.45 4.70 -10.93
N ARG A 209 7.79 5.17 -9.87
CA ARG A 209 7.68 6.61 -9.57
C ARG A 209 9.01 7.24 -9.23
N ALA A 210 9.90 6.52 -8.55
CA ALA A 210 11.23 7.03 -8.25
C ALA A 210 12.00 7.43 -9.52
N THR A 211 11.76 6.76 -10.65
CA THR A 211 12.38 7.12 -11.93
C THR A 211 11.89 8.45 -12.52
N PHE A 212 10.76 8.99 -12.06
CA PHE A 212 10.33 10.34 -12.46
C PHE A 212 11.20 11.44 -11.85
N TYR A 213 11.90 11.12 -10.75
CA TYR A 213 12.66 12.08 -9.97
C TYR A 213 14.17 11.90 -10.08
N SER A 214 14.65 10.69 -10.42
CA SER A 214 16.07 10.40 -10.50
C SER A 214 16.38 9.22 -11.42
N ASP A 215 17.46 9.34 -12.19
CA ASP A 215 18.06 8.24 -12.97
C ASP A 215 19.02 7.37 -12.13
N TYR A 216 19.15 7.64 -10.83
CA TYR A 216 20.00 6.88 -9.93
C TYR A 216 19.65 5.38 -9.96
N ASN A 217 20.66 4.54 -10.19
CA ASN A 217 20.55 3.09 -10.19
C ASN A 217 19.51 2.51 -11.20
N LEU A 218 19.16 3.28 -12.23
CA LEU A 218 18.10 2.95 -13.20
C LEU A 218 18.28 1.57 -13.87
N SER A 219 19.51 1.14 -14.10
CA SER A 219 19.79 -0.18 -14.68
C SER A 219 19.32 -1.31 -13.77
N ASN A 220 19.56 -1.22 -12.47
CA ASN A 220 19.09 -2.21 -11.50
C ASN A 220 17.58 -2.09 -11.25
N VAL A 221 17.02 -0.89 -11.31
CA VAL A 221 15.55 -0.70 -11.28
C VAL A 221 14.90 -1.44 -12.45
N LYS A 222 15.34 -1.18 -13.69
CA LYS A 222 14.81 -1.86 -14.89
C LYS A 222 14.96 -3.37 -14.80
N LYS A 223 16.12 -3.86 -14.37
CA LYS A 223 16.35 -5.29 -14.17
C LYS A 223 15.38 -5.87 -13.13
N SER A 224 15.22 -5.20 -11.99
CA SER A 224 14.31 -5.60 -10.91
C SER A 224 12.87 -5.72 -11.40
N LEU A 225 12.38 -4.70 -12.10
CA LEU A 225 11.03 -4.66 -12.68
C LEU A 225 10.82 -5.74 -13.75
N GLN A 226 11.83 -6.01 -14.58
CA GLN A 226 11.75 -7.06 -15.61
C GLN A 226 11.60 -8.45 -14.99
N VAL A 227 12.37 -8.75 -13.93
CA VAL A 227 12.22 -10.04 -13.22
C VAL A 227 10.86 -10.11 -12.54
N ALA A 228 10.43 -9.06 -11.85
CA ALA A 228 9.12 -9.01 -11.20
C ALA A 228 7.96 -9.23 -12.19
N TYR A 229 8.03 -8.64 -13.38
CA TYR A 229 7.05 -8.85 -14.45
C TYR A 229 6.89 -10.34 -14.81
N HIS A 230 8.00 -11.02 -15.09
CA HIS A 230 7.97 -12.44 -15.45
C HIS A 230 7.43 -13.31 -14.30
N SER A 231 7.80 -12.99 -13.06
CA SER A 231 7.33 -13.73 -11.88
C SER A 231 5.85 -13.49 -11.60
N LEU A 232 5.34 -12.27 -11.79
CA LEU A 232 3.91 -11.98 -11.67
C LEU A 232 3.08 -12.71 -12.72
N LEU A 233 3.57 -12.85 -13.96
CA LEU A 233 2.89 -13.65 -14.98
C LEU A 233 2.76 -15.13 -14.57
N SER A 234 3.73 -15.66 -13.83
CA SER A 234 3.62 -17.02 -13.28
C SER A 234 2.55 -17.13 -12.19
N ASN A 235 2.14 -16.02 -11.57
CA ASN A 235 1.08 -15.94 -10.57
C ASN A 235 -0.33 -15.78 -11.15
N LYS A 236 -0.47 -15.69 -12.49
CA LYS A 236 -1.78 -15.72 -13.15
C LYS A 236 -2.42 -17.11 -12.96
N ASN A 237 -3.72 -17.15 -12.69
CA ASN A 237 -4.47 -18.41 -12.62
C ASN A 237 -5.01 -18.80 -14.01
N GLU A 238 -5.33 -20.08 -14.19
CA GLU A 238 -5.88 -20.62 -15.45
C GLU A 238 -7.26 -20.03 -15.78
N ASP A 239 -8.07 -19.78 -14.74
CA ASP A 239 -9.40 -19.17 -14.83
C ASP A 239 -9.38 -17.63 -14.93
N GLY A 240 -8.19 -17.03 -14.93
CA GLY A 240 -7.98 -15.59 -14.93
C GLY A 240 -7.68 -15.02 -13.54
N GLY A 241 -7.44 -13.71 -13.50
CA GLY A 241 -6.96 -13.06 -12.28
C GLY A 241 -5.56 -13.53 -11.85
N PHE A 242 -5.13 -13.04 -10.69
CA PHE A 242 -3.84 -13.34 -10.09
C PHE A 242 -4.06 -13.81 -8.66
N CYS A 243 -3.33 -14.84 -8.24
CA CYS A 243 -3.34 -15.27 -6.85
C CYS A 243 -2.61 -14.26 -5.95
N TRP A 244 -2.85 -14.33 -4.64
CA TRP A 244 -2.07 -13.54 -3.68
C TRP A 244 -0.58 -13.90 -3.68
N ALA A 245 -0.25 -15.20 -3.72
CA ALA A 245 1.12 -15.71 -3.83
C ALA A 245 1.14 -17.18 -4.31
N LYS A 246 2.19 -17.59 -5.04
CA LYS A 246 2.52 -19.01 -5.31
C LYS A 246 3.84 -19.36 -4.64
N ARG A 247 3.76 -19.99 -3.48
CA ARG A 247 4.95 -20.39 -2.71
C ARG A 247 5.44 -21.73 -3.21
N ASN A 248 6.61 -21.75 -3.83
CA ASN A 248 7.27 -23.00 -4.18
C ASN A 248 7.99 -23.58 -2.95
N ASN A 249 7.99 -24.90 -2.85
CA ASN A 249 8.90 -25.59 -1.95
C ASN A 249 10.33 -25.35 -2.45
N LEU A 250 11.11 -24.59 -1.69
CA LEU A 250 12.50 -24.25 -2.01
C LEU A 250 13.29 -25.50 -2.40
N SER A 251 13.79 -25.53 -3.63
CA SER A 251 14.73 -26.55 -4.10
C SER A 251 16.16 -26.18 -3.70
N LEU A 252 17.08 -27.15 -3.70
CA LEU A 252 18.50 -26.89 -3.45
C LEU A 252 19.13 -25.91 -4.46
N ASN A 253 18.58 -25.82 -5.68
CA ASN A 253 19.04 -24.90 -6.71
C ASN A 253 18.66 -23.44 -6.39
N ASP A 254 17.51 -23.22 -5.78
CA ASP A 254 17.08 -21.88 -5.30
C ASP A 254 18.03 -21.34 -4.21
N PHE A 255 18.75 -22.24 -3.52
CA PHE A 255 19.72 -21.84 -2.51
C PHE A 255 20.96 -21.16 -3.10
N THR A 256 21.38 -21.57 -4.30
CA THR A 256 22.54 -21.00 -4.99
C THR A 256 22.25 -19.60 -5.53
N SER A 257 21.07 -19.39 -6.11
CA SER A 257 20.61 -18.07 -6.58
C SER A 257 20.40 -17.06 -5.44
N ILE A 258 19.94 -17.53 -4.26
CA ILE A 258 19.84 -16.70 -3.05
C ILE A 258 21.22 -16.17 -2.61
N ILE A 259 22.27 -16.98 -2.77
CA ILE A 259 23.64 -16.60 -2.41
C ILE A 259 24.20 -15.63 -3.46
N ASP A 260 24.01 -15.89 -4.75
CA ASP A 260 24.54 -15.05 -5.82
C ASP A 260 23.92 -13.65 -5.85
N LEU A 261 22.59 -13.53 -5.68
CA LEU A 261 21.92 -12.22 -5.61
C LEU A 261 22.39 -11.39 -4.40
N LYS A 262 22.72 -12.04 -3.28
CA LYS A 262 23.25 -11.38 -2.08
C LYS A 262 24.73 -11.03 -2.19
N MET A 263 25.53 -11.85 -2.88
CA MET A 263 26.94 -11.55 -3.12
C MET A 263 27.12 -10.39 -4.11
N ILE A 264 26.18 -10.21 -5.04
CA ILE A 264 26.16 -9.07 -5.96
C ILE A 264 25.73 -7.76 -5.26
N ARG A 265 24.98 -7.84 -4.14
CA ARG A 265 24.49 -6.69 -3.35
C ARG A 265 25.13 -6.59 -1.96
N ASN A 266 26.42 -6.28 -1.94
CA ASN A 266 27.23 -5.61 -0.90
C ASN A 266 27.18 -6.06 0.59
N LYS A 267 28.38 -6.17 1.20
CA LYS A 267 28.70 -6.81 2.50
C LYS A 267 28.16 -6.16 3.79
N ARG A 268 27.38 -5.06 3.75
CA ARG A 268 27.10 -4.25 4.96
C ARG A 268 25.78 -4.55 5.70
N ASP A 269 24.78 -5.17 5.08
CA ASP A 269 23.45 -5.37 5.71
C ASP A 269 23.15 -6.81 6.17
N LEU A 270 24.15 -7.69 6.13
CA LEU A 270 23.99 -9.14 6.35
C LEU A 270 23.63 -9.54 7.79
N MET A 271 23.84 -8.69 8.79
CA MET A 271 23.85 -9.14 10.19
C MET A 271 22.47 -9.21 10.87
N LEU A 272 21.47 -8.46 10.41
CA LEU A 272 20.15 -8.39 11.08
C LEU A 272 19.09 -9.31 10.46
N ASN A 273 19.18 -9.63 9.17
CA ASN A 273 18.20 -10.48 8.48
C ASN A 273 18.53 -11.99 8.54
N GLY A 274 19.76 -12.36 8.90
CA GLY A 274 20.21 -13.77 8.93
C GLY A 274 19.63 -14.60 10.08
N ILE A 275 19.38 -13.99 11.24
CA ILE A 275 19.06 -14.70 12.50
C ILE A 275 17.57 -15.10 12.58
N LEU A 276 16.68 -14.39 11.89
CA LEU A 276 15.23 -14.70 11.88
C LEU A 276 14.87 -15.81 10.88
N LYS A 277 15.66 -16.03 9.82
CA LYS A 277 15.36 -17.02 8.77
C LYS A 277 15.66 -18.47 9.18
N THR A 278 16.69 -18.74 9.99
CA THR A 278 17.04 -20.11 10.42
C THR A 278 16.01 -20.76 11.34
N LYS A 279 15.31 -19.98 12.18
CA LYS A 279 14.29 -20.52 13.09
C LYS A 279 12.97 -20.90 12.41
N LYS A 280 12.64 -20.34 11.23
CA LYS A 280 11.34 -20.57 10.56
C LYS A 280 11.41 -21.68 9.51
N VAL A 281 12.59 -21.97 8.94
CA VAL A 281 12.83 -23.12 8.05
C VAL A 281 12.50 -24.45 8.74
N LEU A 282 12.74 -24.56 10.04
CA LEU A 282 12.35 -25.73 10.83
C LEU A 282 10.82 -25.87 11.03
N ARG A 283 10.05 -24.80 10.83
CA ARG A 283 8.60 -24.78 11.10
C ARG A 283 7.74 -25.14 9.88
N ASN A 284 8.28 -24.98 8.66
CA ASN A 284 7.56 -25.29 7.41
C ASN A 284 7.46 -26.79 7.09
N ILE A 285 7.99 -27.68 7.94
CA ILE A 285 7.80 -29.13 7.79
C ILE A 285 6.39 -29.56 8.24
N THR A 286 5.61 -28.68 8.87
CA THR A 286 4.25 -29.01 9.33
C THR A 286 3.29 -27.83 9.19
N LYS A 287 2.55 -27.73 8.07
CA LYS A 287 1.13 -27.34 8.06
C LYS A 287 0.50 -27.28 6.66
N ASN A 288 -0.76 -27.70 6.62
CA ASN A 288 -1.67 -27.83 5.48
C ASN A 288 -2.12 -26.49 4.88
N ASP A 289 -2.43 -26.56 3.59
CA ASP A 289 -3.01 -25.50 2.76
C ASP A 289 -4.33 -24.97 3.33
N THR A 290 -4.43 -23.65 3.49
CA THR A 290 -5.68 -22.95 3.78
C THR A 290 -6.18 -22.30 2.49
N TYR A 291 -7.34 -22.74 2.02
CA TYR A 291 -8.07 -22.09 0.94
C TYR A 291 -8.83 -20.86 1.46
N TRP A 292 -8.71 -19.74 0.76
CA TRP A 292 -9.49 -18.54 1.00
C TRP A 292 -10.79 -18.60 0.18
N LYS A 293 -11.94 -18.48 0.84
CA LYS A 293 -13.23 -18.22 0.17
C LYS A 293 -13.44 -16.71 0.11
N TYR A 294 -13.68 -16.18 -1.08
CA TYR A 294 -14.06 -14.77 -1.27
C TYR A 294 -15.37 -14.47 -0.54
N SER A 295 -15.32 -13.63 0.49
CA SER A 295 -16.52 -13.09 1.14
C SER A 295 -17.02 -11.90 0.33
N GLY A 296 -18.22 -12.00 -0.26
CA GLY A 296 -18.98 -10.80 -0.67
C GLY A 296 -19.71 -10.84 -2.02
N LEU A 297 -19.39 -11.75 -2.93
CA LEU A 297 -20.08 -11.83 -4.22
C LEU A 297 -21.38 -12.67 -4.18
N GLU A 298 -21.58 -13.49 -3.14
CA GLU A 298 -22.74 -14.38 -3.03
C GLU A 298 -24.08 -13.64 -2.85
N ASN A 299 -24.06 -12.36 -2.48
CA ASN A 299 -25.26 -11.54 -2.28
C ASN A 299 -25.57 -10.60 -3.45
N MET A 300 -24.75 -10.59 -4.50
CA MET A 300 -25.07 -9.89 -5.74
C MET A 300 -25.77 -10.87 -6.68
N ASN A 301 -27.12 -10.87 -6.66
CA ASN A 301 -27.88 -11.39 -7.79
C ASN A 301 -27.61 -10.47 -8.99
N LEU A 302 -26.65 -10.89 -9.82
CA LEU A 302 -26.37 -10.37 -11.16
C LEU A 302 -27.47 -10.84 -12.13
#